data_AF-A0A964BIX6-F1
#
_entry.id   AF-A0A964BIX6-F1
#
_cell.length_a   1.000
_cell.length_b   1.000
_cell.length_c   1.000
_cell.angle_alpha   90.00
_cell.angle_beta   90.00
_cell.angle_gamma   90.00
#
_symmetry.space_group_name_H-M   'P 1'
#
loop_
_entity.id
_entity.type
_entity.pdbx_description
1 polymer ?
#
loop_
_entity_poly.entity_id
_entity_poly.type
_entity_poly.pdbx_seq_one_letter_code
_entity_poly.pdbx_strand_id
1 'polypeptide(L)'
;MPAGQPSRIALGLAALALLVGCDIGGQPQAPLGELHGVLLIKWVREDRFVFVPDESDPLTYERAGRRIVPGAMFTDGGSIPRLFWSVKGFSPWSYGPAYALHDWLFRQHRCGLDAPPMTYTLAEANDVLEDAIRILVADGLAYGNAQVTGLIKGAVDQHGQAAWDGPCEPGPTVVAGAMTAERSGDIIVGRIEIR
;
A
#
# COMPACT_ATOMS: atom_id res chain seq x y z
N MET A 1 31.98 -24.60 71.45
CA MET A 1 31.31 -23.28 71.39
C MET A 1 32.40 -22.22 71.18
N PRO A 2 32.30 -21.23 70.27
CA PRO A 2 31.32 -20.90 69.19
C PRO A 2 31.89 -21.20 67.78
N ALA A 3 31.08 -21.59 66.79
CA ALA A 3 30.34 -20.79 65.80
C ALA A 3 31.23 -20.10 64.73
N GLY A 4 31.31 -20.71 63.55
CA GLY A 4 31.81 -20.10 62.31
C GLY A 4 30.83 -20.46 61.17
N GLN A 5 30.00 -19.51 60.80
CA GLN A 5 28.93 -19.61 59.81
C GLN A 5 29.53 -19.62 58.40
N PRO A 6 29.20 -20.58 57.50
CA PRO A 6 29.65 -20.48 56.12
C PRO A 6 28.85 -19.44 55.33
N SER A 7 29.63 -18.61 54.65
CA SER A 7 29.30 -17.51 53.75
C SER A 7 28.15 -17.82 52.77
N ARG A 8 27.16 -16.91 52.72
CA ARG A 8 26.12 -16.84 51.68
C ARG A 8 26.71 -16.27 50.40
N ILE A 9 27.59 -17.00 49.73
CA ILE A 9 28.04 -16.67 48.37
C ILE A 9 28.09 -17.97 47.59
N ALA A 10 26.95 -18.34 47.01
CA ALA A 10 26.87 -19.34 45.96
C ALA A 10 25.95 -18.80 44.87
N LEU A 11 26.60 -18.30 43.81
CA LEU A 11 26.22 -18.42 42.40
C LEU A 11 24.70 -18.52 42.15
N GLY A 12 23.99 -17.52 41.64
CA GLY A 12 24.40 -16.67 40.53
C GLY A 12 24.60 -17.50 39.26
N LEU A 13 23.51 -18.07 38.70
CA LEU A 13 23.29 -18.48 37.29
C LEU A 13 22.20 -19.57 37.22
N ALA A 14 20.94 -19.16 37.09
CA ALA A 14 19.88 -20.04 36.61
C ALA A 14 19.13 -19.31 35.48
N ALA A 15 19.76 -19.39 34.30
CA ALA A 15 19.15 -19.46 32.98
C ALA A 15 17.89 -18.62 32.73
N LEU A 16 18.14 -17.38 32.34
CA LEU A 16 17.36 -16.62 31.37
C LEU A 16 17.26 -17.45 30.06
N ALA A 17 16.25 -18.30 29.93
CA ALA A 17 16.00 -19.11 28.72
C ALA A 17 14.52 -19.15 28.33
N LEU A 18 13.87 -18.00 28.36
CA LEU A 18 12.58 -17.77 27.68
C LEU A 18 12.72 -16.63 26.67
N LEU A 19 13.71 -16.75 25.78
CA LEU A 19 13.60 -16.13 24.47
C LEU A 19 12.78 -17.09 23.61
N VAL A 20 11.46 -17.08 23.80
CA VAL A 20 10.55 -17.47 22.73
C VAL A 20 10.74 -16.39 21.67
N GLY A 21 11.71 -16.61 20.78
CA GLY A 21 11.77 -15.90 19.53
C GLY A 21 10.51 -16.28 18.78
N CYS A 22 9.48 -15.44 18.85
CA CYS A 22 8.50 -15.41 17.79
C CYS A 22 9.31 -15.19 16.53
N ASP A 23 9.28 -16.16 15.63
CA ASP A 23 9.84 -16.03 14.31
C ASP A 23 9.05 -14.92 13.60
N ILE A 24 9.47 -13.66 13.79
CA ILE A 24 8.98 -12.50 13.04
C ILE A 24 9.64 -12.51 11.64
N GLY A 25 9.98 -13.70 11.13
CA GLY A 25 10.62 -13.96 9.85
C GLY A 25 9.73 -14.81 8.95
N GLY A 26 8.42 -14.56 8.94
CA GLY A 26 7.53 -15.18 7.96
C GLY A 26 8.07 -14.94 6.54
N GLN A 27 8.23 -16.02 5.77
CA GLN A 27 8.59 -15.91 4.35
C GLN A 27 7.59 -14.97 3.65
N PRO A 28 8.04 -14.13 2.70
CA PRO A 28 7.14 -13.34 1.89
C PRO A 28 6.07 -14.26 1.30
N GLN A 29 4.81 -14.02 1.63
CA GLN A 29 3.71 -14.78 1.05
C GLN A 29 3.65 -14.44 -0.44
N ALA A 30 3.50 -15.46 -1.28
CA ALA A 30 3.35 -15.26 -2.71
C ALA A 30 2.12 -14.37 -2.99
N PRO A 31 2.19 -13.50 -4.01
CA PRO A 31 1.03 -12.76 -4.47
C PRO A 31 -0.07 -13.72 -4.96
N LEU A 32 -1.32 -13.30 -4.84
CA LEU A 32 -2.52 -14.06 -5.15
C LEU A 32 -3.20 -13.60 -6.45
N GLY A 33 -2.97 -12.36 -6.87
CA GLY A 33 -3.44 -11.77 -8.12
C GLY A 33 -2.31 -11.43 -9.08
N GLU A 34 -2.70 -10.77 -10.16
CA GLU A 34 -1.81 -10.22 -11.18
C GLU A 34 -2.02 -8.70 -11.26
N LEU A 35 -0.92 -7.97 -11.48
CA LEU A 35 -0.91 -6.52 -11.64
C LEU A 35 -0.12 -6.20 -12.90
N HIS A 36 -0.69 -5.43 -13.81
CA HIS A 36 -0.03 -5.04 -15.06
C HIS A 36 -0.47 -3.66 -15.53
N GLY A 37 0.21 -3.15 -16.55
CA GLY A 37 -0.10 -1.89 -17.21
C GLY A 37 0.69 -0.72 -16.67
N VAL A 38 0.21 0.49 -16.94
CA VAL A 38 0.95 1.73 -16.69
C VAL A 38 0.27 2.60 -15.64
N LEU A 39 1.05 3.02 -14.65
CA LEU A 39 0.69 4.10 -13.73
C LEU A 39 1.23 5.43 -14.26
N LEU A 40 0.33 6.34 -14.64
CA LEU A 40 0.68 7.73 -14.97
C LEU A 40 0.22 8.67 -13.85
N ILE A 41 1.15 9.51 -13.40
CA ILE A 41 0.89 10.49 -12.35
C ILE A 41 1.20 11.90 -12.87
N LYS A 42 0.20 12.77 -12.74
CA LYS A 42 0.33 14.20 -12.99
C LYS A 42 0.42 14.96 -11.68
N TRP A 43 1.39 15.87 -11.59
CA TRP A 43 1.53 16.76 -10.44
C TRP A 43 0.50 17.89 -10.51
N VAL A 44 -0.18 18.16 -9.40
CA VAL A 44 -1.10 19.30 -9.26
C VAL A 44 -0.54 20.33 -8.27
N ARG A 45 -0.08 19.86 -7.11
CA ARG A 45 0.62 20.64 -6.07
C ARG A 45 1.43 19.70 -5.16
N GLU A 46 2.16 20.24 -4.18
CA GLU A 46 3.12 19.49 -3.33
C GLU A 46 2.60 18.13 -2.80
N ASP A 47 1.36 18.08 -2.34
CA ASP A 47 0.72 16.93 -1.69
C ASP A 47 -0.46 16.36 -2.47
N ARG A 48 -0.65 16.78 -3.74
CA ARG A 48 -1.83 16.39 -4.52
C ARG A 48 -1.48 16.11 -5.96
N PHE A 49 -1.91 14.95 -6.41
CA PHE A 49 -1.60 14.40 -7.71
C PHE A 49 -2.89 13.91 -8.36
N VAL A 50 -2.80 13.66 -9.66
CA VAL A 50 -3.85 12.99 -10.42
C VAL A 50 -3.26 11.71 -10.97
N PHE A 51 -3.90 10.59 -10.64
CA PHE A 51 -3.73 9.36 -11.41
C PHE A 51 -4.52 9.49 -12.71
N VAL A 52 -3.85 9.22 -13.83
CA VAL A 52 -4.46 9.19 -15.16
C VAL A 52 -4.30 7.78 -15.73
N PRO A 53 -5.39 7.11 -16.14
CA PRO A 53 -5.27 5.84 -16.85
C PRO A 53 -4.54 6.05 -18.17
N ASP A 54 -3.58 5.18 -18.49
CA ASP A 54 -3.06 5.09 -19.86
C ASP A 54 -4.17 4.55 -20.77
N GLU A 55 -4.34 5.16 -21.96
CA GLU A 55 -5.43 4.79 -22.88
C GLU A 55 -5.20 3.43 -23.56
N SER A 56 -3.93 3.02 -23.70
CA SER A 56 -3.52 1.81 -24.40
C SER A 56 -3.19 0.65 -23.46
N ASP A 57 -2.66 0.96 -22.28
CA ASP A 57 -2.16 -0.02 -21.31
C ASP A 57 -2.50 0.40 -19.86
N PRO A 58 -3.80 0.44 -19.49
CA PRO A 58 -4.23 0.95 -18.19
C PRO A 58 -3.78 0.02 -17.06
N LEU A 59 -3.38 0.62 -15.93
CA LEU A 59 -3.16 -0.13 -14.69
C LEU A 59 -4.35 -1.05 -14.39
N THR A 60 -4.07 -2.34 -14.28
CA THR A 60 -5.10 -3.37 -14.13
C THR A 60 -4.65 -4.37 -13.06
N TYR A 61 -5.54 -4.66 -12.12
CA TYR A 61 -5.39 -5.74 -11.14
C TYR A 61 -6.45 -6.80 -11.37
N GLU A 62 -6.04 -8.08 -11.40
CA GLU A 62 -6.94 -9.21 -11.55
C GLU A 62 -6.69 -10.28 -10.49
N ARG A 63 -7.76 -10.73 -9.83
CA ARG A 63 -7.70 -11.84 -8.87
C ARG A 63 -9.03 -12.57 -8.84
N ALA A 64 -8.98 -13.90 -8.94
CA ALA A 64 -10.14 -14.79 -8.81
C ALA A 64 -11.36 -14.35 -9.66
N GLY A 65 -11.11 -13.88 -10.90
CA GLY A 65 -12.16 -13.41 -11.82
C GLY A 65 -12.70 -12.01 -11.56
N ARG A 66 -12.20 -11.29 -10.53
CA ARG A 66 -12.49 -9.88 -10.31
C ARG A 66 -11.38 -9.04 -10.94
N ARG A 67 -11.77 -8.00 -11.69
CA ARG A 67 -10.88 -7.08 -12.39
C ARG A 67 -11.10 -5.66 -11.88
N ILE A 68 -10.02 -4.98 -11.51
CA ILE A 68 -10.01 -3.57 -11.12
C ILE A 68 -9.20 -2.81 -12.17
N VAL A 69 -9.84 -1.83 -12.81
CA VAL A 69 -9.19 -0.87 -13.70
C VAL A 69 -9.51 0.52 -13.17
N PRO A 70 -8.57 1.17 -12.45
CA PRO A 70 -8.81 2.50 -11.93
C PRO A 70 -9.08 3.51 -13.05
N GLY A 71 -10.08 4.36 -12.86
CA GLY A 71 -10.29 5.55 -13.67
C GLY A 71 -9.51 6.74 -13.11
N ALA A 72 -9.58 7.88 -13.79
CA ALA A 72 -8.88 9.08 -13.32
C ALA A 72 -9.40 9.56 -11.95
N MET A 73 -8.48 9.90 -11.05
CA MET A 73 -8.79 10.34 -9.68
C MET A 73 -7.69 11.22 -9.09
N PHE A 74 -8.03 12.00 -8.08
CA PHE A 74 -7.03 12.62 -7.22
C PHE A 74 -6.45 11.59 -6.25
N THR A 75 -5.17 11.73 -5.94
CA THR A 75 -4.44 10.90 -4.98
C THR A 75 -3.35 11.72 -4.29
N ASP A 76 -3.04 11.38 -3.05
CA ASP A 76 -1.87 11.84 -2.28
C ASP A 76 -0.78 10.76 -2.18
N GLY A 77 -0.97 9.62 -2.86
CA GLY A 77 -0.15 8.42 -2.73
C GLY A 77 -0.54 7.64 -1.48
N GLY A 78 0.43 7.06 -0.79
CA GLY A 78 0.20 6.47 0.53
C GLY A 78 0.17 7.54 1.61
N SER A 79 -0.91 7.62 2.38
CA SER A 79 -1.04 8.52 3.54
C SER A 79 -0.19 8.04 4.75
N ILE A 80 1.13 7.94 4.57
CA ILE A 80 2.10 7.53 5.58
C ILE A 80 2.55 8.75 6.40
N PRO A 81 2.57 8.70 7.76
CA PRO A 81 3.06 9.82 8.56
C PRO A 81 4.51 10.21 8.23
N ARG A 82 4.77 11.53 8.10
CA ARG A 82 6.08 12.08 7.70
C ARG A 82 7.26 11.58 8.51
N LEU A 83 7.07 11.26 9.80
CA LEU A 83 8.11 10.72 10.67
C LEU A 83 8.70 9.39 10.15
N PHE A 84 7.93 8.63 9.36
CA PHE A 84 8.36 7.33 8.83
C PHE A 84 8.98 7.41 7.42
N TRP A 85 8.98 8.57 6.76
CA TRP A 85 9.44 8.70 5.37
C TRP A 85 10.91 8.37 5.15
N SER A 86 11.73 8.47 6.19
CA SER A 86 13.15 8.07 6.14
C SER A 86 13.36 6.56 6.20
N VAL A 87 12.32 5.78 6.49
CA VAL A 87 12.39 4.31 6.52
C VAL A 87 12.09 3.76 5.14
N LYS A 88 12.99 2.93 4.61
CA LYS A 88 12.82 2.33 3.28
C LYS A 88 11.52 1.52 3.21
N GLY A 89 10.71 1.79 2.19
CA GLY A 89 9.38 1.19 2.03
C GLY A 89 8.24 1.94 2.75
N PHE A 90 8.52 3.05 3.44
CA PHE A 90 7.51 3.89 4.10
C PHE A 90 7.49 5.33 3.56
N SER A 91 7.49 5.48 2.24
CA SER A 91 7.20 6.77 1.60
C SER A 91 5.83 6.75 0.90
N PRO A 92 5.20 7.90 0.66
CA PRO A 92 3.92 7.98 -0.06
C PRO A 92 3.95 7.40 -1.48
N TRP A 93 5.13 7.15 -2.05
CA TRP A 93 5.28 6.65 -3.41
C TRP A 93 5.98 5.29 -3.48
N SER A 94 6.32 4.70 -2.34
CA SER A 94 7.06 3.44 -2.28
C SER A 94 6.34 2.28 -2.98
N TYR A 95 5.00 2.31 -3.02
CA TYR A 95 4.16 1.32 -3.70
C TYR A 95 3.09 2.00 -4.56
N GLY A 96 3.47 3.03 -5.31
CA GLY A 96 2.54 3.89 -6.08
C GLY A 96 1.37 3.16 -6.78
N PRO A 97 1.61 2.08 -7.56
CA PRO A 97 0.52 1.33 -8.17
C PRO A 97 -0.47 0.70 -7.19
N ALA A 98 0.02 0.17 -6.06
CA ALA A 98 -0.82 -0.42 -5.03
C ALA A 98 -1.67 0.65 -4.31
N TYR A 99 -1.08 1.83 -4.05
CA TYR A 99 -1.83 2.97 -3.49
C TYR A 99 -2.91 3.47 -4.45
N ALA A 100 -2.62 3.53 -5.76
CA ALA A 100 -3.63 3.91 -6.76
C ALA A 100 -4.81 2.92 -6.84
N LEU A 101 -4.58 1.61 -6.63
CA LEU A 101 -5.69 0.66 -6.53
C LEU A 101 -6.53 0.89 -5.27
N HIS A 102 -5.87 1.11 -4.13
CA HIS A 102 -6.53 1.32 -2.84
C HIS A 102 -7.39 2.59 -2.82
N ASP A 103 -6.81 3.72 -3.24
CA ASP A 103 -7.52 5.00 -3.36
C ASP A 103 -8.72 4.91 -4.31
N TRP A 104 -8.58 4.16 -5.41
CA TRP A 104 -9.66 3.94 -6.36
C TRP A 104 -10.84 3.21 -5.72
N LEU A 105 -10.58 2.13 -4.97
CA LEU A 105 -11.62 1.39 -4.27
C LEU A 105 -12.33 2.26 -3.23
N PHE A 106 -11.58 3.10 -2.50
CA PHE A 106 -12.17 4.08 -1.57
C PHE A 106 -13.04 5.09 -2.31
N ARG A 107 -12.60 5.57 -3.48
CA ARG A 107 -13.42 6.47 -4.29
C ARG A 107 -14.68 5.78 -4.79
N GLN A 108 -14.58 4.54 -5.28
CA GLN A 108 -15.73 3.79 -5.76
C GLN A 108 -16.79 3.67 -4.67
N HIS A 109 -16.38 3.26 -3.47
CA HIS A 109 -17.26 3.17 -2.32
C HIS A 109 -17.91 4.53 -1.98
N ARG A 110 -17.09 5.57 -1.76
CA ARG A 110 -17.58 6.90 -1.32
C ARG A 110 -18.50 7.56 -2.34
N CYS A 111 -18.25 7.31 -3.63
CA CYS A 111 -19.01 7.91 -4.73
C CYS A 111 -20.08 7.00 -5.33
N GLY A 112 -20.27 5.79 -4.80
CA GLY A 112 -21.22 4.80 -5.34
C GLY A 112 -20.98 4.49 -6.82
N LEU A 113 -19.71 4.41 -7.24
CA LEU A 113 -19.32 4.10 -8.62
C LEU A 113 -19.22 2.59 -8.86
N ASP A 114 -19.29 1.80 -7.79
CA ASP A 114 -19.38 0.36 -7.85
C ASP A 114 -20.81 -0.08 -8.20
N ALA A 115 -20.92 -1.13 -9.01
CA ALA A 115 -22.17 -1.81 -9.30
C ALA A 115 -22.00 -3.30 -8.95
N PRO A 116 -22.96 -3.95 -8.29
CA PRO A 116 -22.90 -5.39 -8.06
C PRO A 116 -22.64 -6.16 -9.36
N PRO A 117 -21.78 -7.19 -9.35
CA PRO A 117 -21.14 -7.81 -8.18
C PRO A 117 -19.80 -7.18 -7.75
N MET A 118 -19.39 -6.04 -8.33
CA MET A 118 -18.05 -5.44 -8.13
C MET A 118 -17.96 -4.51 -6.91
N THR A 119 -18.79 -4.74 -5.89
CA THR A 119 -18.73 -4.00 -4.62
C THR A 119 -17.61 -4.58 -3.74
N TYR A 120 -16.71 -3.73 -3.25
CA TYR A 120 -15.64 -4.12 -2.34
C TYR A 120 -15.97 -3.64 -0.93
N THR A 121 -15.68 -4.48 0.06
CA THR A 121 -15.61 -4.09 1.47
C THR A 121 -14.26 -3.42 1.77
N LEU A 122 -14.18 -2.68 2.88
CA LEU A 122 -12.91 -2.13 3.36
C LEU A 122 -11.83 -3.20 3.52
N ALA A 123 -12.18 -4.34 4.10
CA ALA A 123 -11.25 -5.46 4.29
C ALA A 123 -10.71 -5.99 2.94
N GLU A 124 -11.60 -6.17 1.95
CA GLU A 124 -11.17 -6.59 0.61
C GLU A 124 -10.31 -5.53 -0.09
N ALA A 125 -10.60 -4.24 0.09
CA ALA A 125 -9.77 -3.17 -0.44
C ALA A 125 -8.36 -3.18 0.18
N ASN A 126 -8.28 -3.40 1.49
CA ASN A 126 -7.01 -3.53 2.20
C ASN A 126 -6.23 -4.80 1.79
N ASP A 127 -6.93 -5.90 1.50
CA ASP A 127 -6.31 -7.12 0.95
C ASP A 127 -5.77 -6.91 -0.46
N VAL A 128 -6.46 -6.12 -1.31
CA VAL A 128 -5.93 -5.73 -2.64
C VAL A 128 -4.67 -4.88 -2.50
N LEU A 129 -4.63 -3.93 -1.56
CA LEU A 129 -3.43 -3.14 -1.28
C LEU A 129 -2.26 -4.06 -0.89
N GLU A 130 -2.48 -4.98 0.03
CA GLU A 130 -1.46 -5.92 0.49
C GLU A 130 -0.94 -6.79 -0.66
N ASP A 131 -1.85 -7.35 -1.46
CA ASP A 131 -1.52 -8.23 -2.57
C ASP A 131 -0.74 -7.49 -3.67
N ALA A 132 -1.18 -6.28 -4.04
CA ALA A 132 -0.49 -5.44 -5.00
C ALA A 132 0.93 -5.05 -4.52
N ILE A 133 1.13 -4.79 -3.22
CA ILE A 133 2.47 -4.60 -2.66
C ILE A 133 3.33 -5.86 -2.85
N ARG A 134 2.76 -7.05 -2.58
CA ARG A 134 3.50 -8.31 -2.75
C ARG A 134 3.92 -8.54 -4.20
N ILE A 135 3.05 -8.21 -5.17
CA ILE A 135 3.38 -8.29 -6.61
C ILE A 135 4.55 -7.37 -6.93
N LEU A 136 4.46 -6.07 -6.56
CA LEU A 136 5.53 -5.09 -6.82
C LEU A 136 6.88 -5.50 -6.22
N VAL A 137 6.86 -6.15 -5.05
CA VAL A 137 8.06 -6.66 -4.39
C VAL A 137 8.59 -7.91 -5.10
N ALA A 138 7.72 -8.83 -5.49
CA ALA A 138 8.08 -10.05 -6.22
C ALA A 138 8.72 -9.72 -7.58
N ASP A 139 8.23 -8.68 -8.26
CA ASP A 139 8.76 -8.21 -9.55
C ASP A 139 10.02 -7.36 -9.43
N GLY A 140 10.47 -7.07 -8.19
CA GLY A 140 11.64 -6.23 -7.94
C GLY A 140 11.42 -4.73 -8.23
N LEU A 141 10.17 -4.31 -8.41
CA LEU A 141 9.79 -2.91 -8.64
C LEU A 141 9.70 -2.09 -7.35
N ALA A 142 9.55 -2.75 -6.20
CA ALA A 142 9.50 -2.12 -4.90
C ALA A 142 10.40 -2.81 -3.87
N TYR A 143 10.83 -2.05 -2.86
CA TYR A 143 11.46 -2.63 -1.69
C TYR A 143 10.40 -3.32 -0.85
N GLY A 144 10.65 -4.56 -0.44
CA GLY A 144 9.75 -5.22 0.49
C GLY A 144 10.44 -6.28 1.33
N ASN A 145 9.93 -6.41 2.54
CA ASN A 145 10.03 -7.60 3.35
C ASN A 145 8.62 -7.85 3.93
N ALA A 146 8.35 -9.08 4.36
CA ALA A 146 7.01 -9.47 4.82
C ALA A 146 6.51 -8.58 5.98
N GLN A 147 7.43 -8.04 6.78
CA GLN A 147 7.12 -7.18 7.93
C GLN A 147 6.56 -5.83 7.49
N VAL A 148 7.18 -5.17 6.49
CA VAL A 148 6.70 -3.87 5.99
C VAL A 148 5.29 -4.01 5.39
N THR A 149 5.07 -5.03 4.56
CA THR A 149 3.77 -5.31 3.95
C THR A 149 2.69 -5.55 5.03
N GLY A 150 2.99 -6.40 6.03
CA GLY A 150 2.07 -6.66 7.13
C GLY A 150 1.79 -5.45 8.00
N LEU A 151 2.77 -4.57 8.23
CA LEU A 151 2.59 -3.32 8.97
C LEU A 151 1.66 -2.35 8.23
N ILE A 152 1.82 -2.21 6.91
CA ILE A 152 0.94 -1.36 6.10
C ILE A 152 -0.49 -1.89 6.13
N LYS A 153 -0.68 -3.20 5.93
CA LYS A 153 -2.00 -3.84 6.02
C LYS A 153 -2.64 -3.62 7.39
N GLY A 154 -1.90 -3.89 8.47
CA GLY A 154 -2.40 -3.70 9.83
C GLY A 154 -2.80 -2.27 10.13
N ALA A 155 -2.06 -1.29 9.61
CA ALA A 155 -2.39 0.12 9.77
C ALA A 155 -3.71 0.50 9.07
N VAL A 156 -3.92 0.06 7.82
CA VAL A 156 -5.17 0.36 7.10
C VAL A 156 -6.36 -0.41 7.65
N ASP A 157 -6.16 -1.62 8.18
CA ASP A 157 -7.22 -2.39 8.87
C ASP A 157 -7.67 -1.69 10.16
N GLN A 158 -6.74 -1.09 10.91
CA GLN A 158 -7.04 -0.42 12.17
C GLN A 158 -7.60 1.00 11.99
N HIS A 159 -7.13 1.75 10.99
CA HIS A 159 -7.38 3.19 10.87
C HIS A 159 -8.15 3.60 9.61
N GLY A 160 -8.36 2.69 8.66
CA GLY A 160 -8.96 3.01 7.36
C GLY A 160 -10.44 3.39 7.39
N GLN A 161 -11.19 3.01 8.43
CA GLN A 161 -12.65 3.17 8.48
C GLN A 161 -13.10 4.62 8.29
N ALA A 162 -12.46 5.58 8.96
CA ALA A 162 -12.85 6.99 8.85
C ALA A 162 -12.62 7.55 7.44
N ALA A 163 -11.58 7.09 6.74
CA ALA A 163 -11.32 7.48 5.36
C ALA A 163 -12.27 6.75 4.40
N TRP A 164 -12.64 5.50 4.70
CA TRP A 164 -13.58 4.69 3.93
C TRP A 164 -14.98 5.33 3.91
N ASP A 165 -15.48 5.73 5.07
CA ASP A 165 -16.80 6.39 5.21
C ASP A 165 -16.79 7.89 4.85
N GLY A 166 -15.67 8.39 4.30
CA GLY A 166 -15.47 9.79 3.98
C GLY A 166 -16.37 10.31 2.86
N PRO A 167 -16.38 11.62 2.60
CA PRO A 167 -17.17 12.20 1.51
C PRO A 167 -16.66 11.74 0.14
N CYS A 168 -17.57 11.65 -0.84
CA CYS A 168 -17.19 11.50 -2.24
C CYS A 168 -16.40 12.72 -2.72
N GLU A 169 -15.22 12.47 -3.28
CA GLU A 169 -14.48 13.47 -4.04
C GLU A 169 -14.73 13.27 -5.53
N PRO A 170 -15.28 14.29 -6.24
CA PRO A 170 -15.44 14.20 -7.68
C PRO A 170 -14.05 14.06 -8.33
N GLY A 171 -13.95 13.16 -9.31
CA GLY A 171 -12.72 12.96 -10.05
C GLY A 171 -12.32 14.22 -10.83
N PRO A 172 -11.04 14.33 -11.23
CA PRO A 172 -10.60 15.42 -12.07
C PRO A 172 -11.37 15.42 -13.39
N THR A 173 -11.65 16.60 -13.93
CA THR A 173 -12.17 16.73 -15.29
C THR A 173 -11.06 16.39 -16.27
N VAL A 174 -10.98 15.12 -16.66
CA VAL A 174 -10.07 14.67 -17.71
C VAL A 174 -10.77 14.86 -19.06
N VAL A 175 -10.31 15.82 -19.84
CA VAL A 175 -10.82 16.02 -21.20
C VAL A 175 -10.23 14.91 -22.08
N ALA A 176 -11.09 14.10 -22.69
CA ALA A 176 -10.66 13.07 -23.64
C ALA A 176 -9.79 13.70 -24.75
N GLY A 177 -8.58 13.16 -24.96
CA GLY A 177 -7.60 13.74 -25.88
C GLY A 177 -6.61 14.75 -25.27
N ALA A 178 -6.67 15.03 -23.97
CA ALA A 178 -5.63 15.82 -23.29
C ALA A 178 -4.30 15.06 -23.10
N MET A 179 -4.28 13.76 -23.38
CA MET A 179 -3.13 12.86 -23.21
C MET A 179 -2.43 12.51 -24.53
N THR A 180 -2.97 12.90 -25.70
CA THR A 180 -2.33 12.63 -27.00
C THR A 180 -1.26 13.65 -27.38
N ALA A 181 -1.01 14.66 -26.55
CA ALA A 181 0.12 15.56 -26.70
C ALA A 181 0.46 16.13 -25.34
N GLU A 182 1.76 16.26 -25.06
CA GLU A 182 2.30 17.23 -24.13
C GLU A 182 1.58 18.57 -24.31
N ARG A 183 0.50 18.82 -23.55
CA ARG A 183 -0.02 20.17 -23.42
C ARG A 183 1.03 20.89 -22.59
N SER A 184 1.87 21.66 -23.28
CA SER A 184 2.85 22.61 -22.75
C SER A 184 2.32 23.28 -21.47
N GLY A 185 2.64 22.71 -20.30
CA GLY A 185 2.13 23.13 -19.00
C GLY A 185 1.81 21.99 -18.02
N ASP A 186 1.50 20.79 -18.51
CA ASP A 186 1.21 19.63 -17.67
C ASP A 186 2.50 18.85 -17.35
N ILE A 187 2.87 18.81 -16.06
CA ILE A 187 4.04 18.07 -15.60
C ILE A 187 3.63 16.64 -15.25
N ILE A 188 3.84 15.72 -16.19
CA ILE A 188 3.84 14.28 -15.88
C ILE A 188 5.11 14.02 -15.07
N VAL A 189 4.92 13.58 -13.83
CA VAL A 189 6.02 13.39 -12.86
C VAL A 189 6.43 11.92 -12.74
N GLY A 190 5.62 10.99 -13.24
CA GLY A 190 5.94 9.57 -13.18
C GLY A 190 5.17 8.74 -14.20
N ARG A 191 5.90 7.80 -14.81
CA ARG A 191 5.39 6.67 -15.59
C ARG A 191 6.03 5.41 -15.03
N ILE A 192 5.23 4.48 -14.53
CA ILE A 192 5.68 3.18 -14.03
C ILE A 192 5.02 2.11 -14.88
N GLU A 193 5.83 1.26 -15.50
CA GLU A 193 5.36 0.12 -16.30
C GLU A 193 5.44 -1.14 -15.46
N ILE A 194 4.34 -1.89 -15.41
CA ILE A 194 4.21 -3.15 -14.67
C ILE A 194 3.94 -4.24 -15.71
N ARG A 195 4.77 -5.28 -15.72
CA ARG A 195 4.78 -6.32 -16.75
C ARG A 195 4.12 -7.60 -16.26
#